data_AF-A0A529LXH7-F1
#
_entry.id   AF-A0A529LXH7-F1
#
_cell.length_a   1.000
_cell.length_b   1.000
_cell.length_c   1.000
_cell.angle_alpha   90.00
_cell.angle_beta   90.00
_cell.angle_gamma   90.00
#
_symmetry.space_group_name_H-M   'P 1'
#
loop_
_entity.id
_entity.type
_entity.pdbx_description
1 polymer ?
#
loop_
_entity_poly.entity_id
_entity_poly.type
_entity_poly.pdbx_seq_one_letter_code
_entity_poly.pdbx_strand_id
1 'polypeptide(L)'
;LAAAHEGEVDFTMEDIDRLSRKVPVLCKVAPAKSDVHMEDVHRAGGIMAILGQLDQAGLINRDLPTVHTATLGEALDHWDIARSSAENVRDFFRAAPGGVPTQVAFSQDRRWDELDLDREKGVIRSARTPFSKDGGLAVLKGNLA
;
A
#
# COMPACT_ATOMS: atom_id res chain seq x y z
N LEU A 1 10.96 12.51 -8.21
CA LEU A 1 11.73 13.41 -9.09
C LEU A 1 13.23 13.31 -8.81
N ALA A 2 13.74 13.67 -7.63
CA ALA A 2 15.18 13.52 -7.31
C ALA A 2 15.72 12.09 -7.53
N ALA A 3 15.05 11.07 -7.00
CA ALA A 3 15.46 9.67 -7.22
C ALA A 3 15.38 9.23 -8.71
N ALA A 4 14.43 9.77 -9.48
CA ALA A 4 14.33 9.48 -10.91
C ALA A 4 15.47 10.16 -11.69
N HIS A 5 15.83 11.39 -11.30
CA HIS A 5 16.98 12.10 -11.86
C HIS A 5 18.30 11.36 -11.58
N GLU A 6 18.53 10.92 -10.33
CA GLU A 6 19.72 10.12 -9.98
C GLU A 6 19.75 8.77 -10.71
N GLY A 7 18.58 8.18 -10.99
CA GLY A 7 18.46 6.95 -11.77
C GLY A 7 18.45 7.17 -13.28
N GLU A 8 18.64 8.39 -13.76
CA GLU A 8 18.57 8.77 -15.18
C GLU A 8 17.27 8.33 -15.87
N VAL A 9 16.17 8.31 -15.12
CA VAL A 9 14.82 7.97 -15.61
C VAL A 9 14.11 9.24 -16.02
N ASP A 10 13.66 9.29 -17.27
CA ASP A 10 12.83 10.39 -17.79
C ASP A 10 11.43 10.35 -17.15
N PHE A 11 11.29 11.05 -16.02
CA PHE A 11 10.06 11.13 -15.25
C PHE A 11 9.83 12.56 -14.76
N THR A 12 8.74 13.16 -15.22
CA THR A 12 8.45 14.58 -15.06
C THR A 12 7.24 14.84 -14.14
N MET A 13 6.97 16.11 -13.82
CA MET A 13 5.73 16.49 -13.12
C MET A 13 4.48 16.16 -13.95
N GLU A 14 4.58 16.16 -15.29
CA GLU A 14 3.46 15.80 -16.16
C GLU A 14 3.06 14.35 -16.00
N ASP A 15 4.05 13.47 -15.78
CA ASP A 15 3.79 12.05 -15.51
C ASP A 15 3.04 11.85 -14.20
N ILE A 16 3.39 12.62 -13.16
CA ILE A 16 2.69 12.60 -11.87
C ILE A 16 1.22 13.01 -12.04
N ASP A 17 0.95 14.11 -12.75
CA ASP A 17 -0.42 14.57 -13.00
C ASP A 17 -1.22 13.53 -13.82
N ARG A 18 -0.61 13.01 -14.89
CA ARG A 18 -1.21 11.99 -15.76
C ARG A 18 -1.53 10.71 -14.99
N LEU A 19 -0.65 10.27 -14.09
CA LEU A 19 -0.87 9.07 -13.27
C LEU A 19 -1.91 9.32 -12.18
N SER A 20 -1.87 10.47 -11.50
CA SER A 20 -2.83 10.83 -10.45
C SER A 20 -4.28 10.80 -10.96
N ARG A 21 -4.54 11.21 -12.20
CA ARG A 21 -5.89 11.13 -12.80
C ARG A 21 -6.42 9.71 -13.01
N LYS A 22 -5.56 8.70 -12.97
CA LYS A 22 -5.90 7.29 -13.26
C LYS A 22 -5.81 6.38 -12.04
N VAL A 23 -4.97 6.73 -11.07
CA VAL A 23 -4.70 5.90 -9.90
C VAL A 23 -5.63 6.29 -8.76
N PRO A 24 -6.54 5.41 -8.30
CA PRO A 24 -7.46 5.73 -7.22
C PRO A 24 -6.77 5.71 -5.85
N VAL A 25 -7.32 6.47 -4.90
CA VAL A 25 -6.90 6.42 -3.48
C VAL A 25 -7.57 5.24 -2.79
N LEU A 26 -6.79 4.19 -2.54
CA LEU A 26 -7.26 2.94 -1.92
C LEU A 26 -7.19 2.92 -0.40
N CYS A 27 -6.32 3.73 0.20
CA CYS A 27 -6.09 3.77 1.64
C CYS A 27 -5.92 5.22 2.08
N LYS A 28 -6.48 5.58 3.25
CA LYS A 28 -6.26 6.86 3.92
C LYS A 28 -5.82 6.59 5.36
N VAL A 29 -4.71 7.22 5.76
CA VAL A 29 -4.07 7.06 7.07
C VAL A 29 -3.94 8.43 7.70
N ALA A 30 -3.78 8.51 9.02
CA ALA A 30 -3.45 9.74 9.72
C ALA A 30 -2.26 10.45 9.03
N PRO A 31 -2.34 11.78 8.78
CA PRO A 31 -3.33 12.72 9.29
C PRO A 31 -4.64 12.85 8.46
N ALA A 32 -4.71 12.24 7.27
CA ALA A 32 -5.86 12.40 6.37
C ALA A 32 -7.13 11.68 6.87
N LYS A 33 -6.96 10.66 7.71
CA LYS A 33 -8.03 9.93 8.40
C LYS A 33 -7.56 9.62 9.82
N SER A 34 -8.13 10.30 10.81
CA SER A 34 -7.61 10.32 12.20
C SER A 34 -7.75 9.00 12.95
N ASP A 35 -8.64 8.12 12.50
CA ASP A 35 -8.94 6.82 13.11
C ASP A 35 -8.18 5.65 12.46
N VAL A 36 -7.25 5.91 11.53
CA VAL A 36 -6.45 4.87 10.87
C VAL A 36 -4.97 5.16 11.02
N HIS A 37 -4.25 4.23 11.63
CA HIS A 37 -2.81 4.30 11.87
C HIS A 37 -2.05 3.25 11.05
N MET A 38 -0.72 3.23 11.12
CA MET A 38 0.12 2.34 10.29
C MET A 38 -0.10 0.86 10.62
N GLU A 39 -0.36 0.54 11.89
CA GLU A 39 -0.69 -0.80 12.36
C GLU A 39 -2.03 -1.31 11.78
N ASP A 40 -3.00 -0.42 11.54
CA ASP A 40 -4.28 -0.77 10.93
C ASP A 40 -4.07 -1.10 9.44
N VAL A 41 -3.19 -0.35 8.76
CA VAL A 41 -2.81 -0.64 7.37
C VAL A 41 -2.08 -1.97 7.29
N HIS A 42 -1.15 -2.23 8.21
CA HIS A 42 -0.45 -3.51 8.29
C HIS A 42 -1.44 -4.67 8.50
N ARG A 43 -2.38 -4.53 9.45
CA ARG A 43 -3.45 -5.51 9.69
C ARG A 43 -4.35 -5.75 8.46
N ALA A 44 -4.49 -4.76 7.58
CA ALA A 44 -5.26 -4.90 6.33
C ALA A 44 -4.49 -5.58 5.18
N GLY A 45 -3.23 -5.99 5.41
CA GLY A 45 -2.33 -6.60 4.43
C GLY A 45 -1.24 -5.65 3.90
N GLY A 46 -1.13 -4.46 4.51
CA GLY A 46 -0.04 -3.53 4.27
C GLY A 46 0.08 -3.05 2.82
N ILE A 47 1.32 -2.76 2.43
CA ILE A 47 1.65 -2.31 1.08
C ILE A 47 1.30 -3.38 0.03
N MET A 48 1.46 -4.67 0.35
CA MET A 48 1.18 -5.75 -0.61
C MET A 48 -0.30 -5.85 -0.95
N ALA A 49 -1.21 -5.61 0.01
CA ALA A 49 -2.64 -5.52 -0.30
C ALA A 49 -2.99 -4.28 -1.15
N ILE A 50 -2.35 -3.11 -0.91
CA ILE A 50 -2.54 -1.92 -1.74
C ILE A 50 -2.09 -2.19 -3.18
N LEU A 51 -0.88 -2.72 -3.34
CA LEU A 51 -0.33 -3.08 -4.65
C LEU A 51 -1.17 -4.17 -5.33
N GLY A 52 -1.67 -5.14 -4.56
CA GLY A 52 -2.54 -6.21 -5.06
C GLY A 52 -3.87 -5.68 -5.61
N GLN A 53 -4.46 -4.65 -5.00
CA GLN A 53 -5.67 -4.00 -5.50
C GLN A 53 -5.40 -3.11 -6.72
N LEU A 54 -4.23 -2.45 -6.80
CA LEU A 54 -3.81 -1.71 -7.99
C LEU A 54 -3.52 -2.64 -9.17
N ASP A 55 -2.92 -3.80 -8.91
CA ASP A 55 -2.67 -4.85 -9.90
C ASP A 55 -3.98 -5.42 -10.45
N GLN A 56 -4.98 -5.67 -9.60
CA GLN A 56 -6.33 -6.04 -10.04
C GLN A 56 -6.98 -4.98 -10.95
N ALA A 57 -6.58 -3.72 -10.82
CA ALA A 57 -7.03 -2.62 -11.68
C ALA A 57 -6.15 -2.44 -12.95
N GLY A 58 -5.14 -3.28 -13.17
CA GLY A 58 -4.23 -3.18 -14.30
C GLY A 58 -3.27 -2.00 -14.23
N LEU A 59 -2.99 -1.48 -13.03
CA LEU A 59 -2.13 -0.30 -12.80
C LEU A 59 -0.71 -0.66 -12.38
N ILE A 60 -0.38 -1.95 -12.30
CA ILE A 60 0.93 -2.45 -11.89
C ILE A 60 1.59 -3.21 -13.04
N ASN A 61 2.87 -2.93 -13.27
CA ASN A 61 3.71 -3.77 -14.11
C ASN A 61 4.28 -4.91 -13.26
N ARG A 62 3.77 -6.13 -13.47
CA ARG A 62 4.12 -7.31 -12.68
C ARG A 62 5.52 -7.85 -12.99
N ASP A 63 6.05 -7.59 -14.17
CA ASP A 63 7.26 -8.25 -14.68
C ASP A 63 8.55 -7.59 -14.15
N LEU A 64 8.44 -6.48 -13.42
CA LEU A 64 9.59 -5.78 -12.88
C LEU A 64 10.24 -6.53 -11.72
N PRO A 65 11.58 -6.59 -11.66
CA PRO A 65 12.29 -7.26 -10.58
C PRO A 65 12.19 -6.51 -9.25
N THR A 66 12.32 -7.25 -8.15
CA THR A 66 12.42 -6.67 -6.81
C THR A 66 13.69 -7.14 -6.11
N VAL A 67 14.00 -6.55 -4.95
CA VAL A 67 15.19 -6.94 -4.17
C VAL A 67 15.07 -8.32 -3.51
N HIS A 68 13.85 -8.84 -3.32
CA HIS A 68 13.59 -10.03 -2.50
C HIS A 68 12.89 -11.17 -3.27
N THR A 69 12.36 -10.89 -4.46
CA THR A 69 11.73 -11.85 -5.38
C THR A 69 12.14 -11.55 -6.81
N ALA A 70 12.02 -12.52 -7.72
CA ALA A 70 12.42 -12.32 -9.10
C ALA A 70 11.53 -11.29 -9.81
N THR A 71 10.24 -11.23 -9.48
CA THR A 71 9.31 -10.23 -10.01
C THR A 71 8.36 -9.67 -8.95
N LEU A 72 7.76 -8.51 -9.23
CA LEU A 72 6.71 -7.91 -8.41
C LEU A 72 5.44 -8.78 -8.43
N GLY A 73 5.13 -9.42 -9.56
CA GLY A 73 4.03 -10.36 -9.67
C GLY A 73 4.16 -11.52 -8.68
N GLU A 74 5.34 -12.13 -8.59
CA GLU A 74 5.63 -13.19 -7.61
C GLU A 74 5.51 -12.69 -6.17
N ALA A 75 6.00 -11.47 -5.89
CA ALA A 75 5.86 -10.87 -4.57
C ALA A 75 4.38 -10.73 -4.19
N LEU A 76 3.55 -10.24 -5.10
CA LEU A 76 2.12 -10.08 -4.88
C LEU A 76 1.42 -11.41 -4.67
N ASP A 77 1.72 -12.42 -5.50
CA ASP A 77 1.07 -13.73 -5.39
C ASP A 77 1.40 -14.44 -4.06
N HIS A 78 2.58 -14.18 -3.49
CA HIS A 78 2.97 -14.71 -2.19
C HIS A 78 2.44 -13.88 -1.00
N TRP A 79 2.60 -12.55 -1.04
CA TRP A 79 2.38 -11.69 0.13
C TRP A 79 1.02 -10.98 0.17
N ASP A 80 0.28 -10.89 -0.95
CA ASP A 80 -1.08 -10.34 -0.91
C ASP A 80 -2.01 -11.34 -0.20
N ILE A 81 -2.51 -10.94 0.97
CA ILE A 81 -3.41 -11.76 1.79
C ILE A 81 -4.75 -12.10 1.11
N ALA A 82 -5.10 -11.42 0.02
CA ALA A 82 -6.26 -11.74 -0.80
C ALA A 82 -5.99 -12.89 -1.80
N ARG A 83 -4.71 -13.19 -2.09
CA ARG A 83 -4.28 -14.21 -3.06
C ARG A 83 -3.67 -15.43 -2.38
N SER A 84 -2.91 -15.17 -1.33
CA SER A 84 -2.18 -16.20 -0.59
C SER A 84 -2.99 -16.67 0.62
N SER A 85 -3.14 -17.99 0.73
CA SER A 85 -3.69 -18.66 1.92
C SER A 85 -2.59 -19.14 2.87
N ALA A 86 -1.33 -18.75 2.65
CA ALA A 86 -0.21 -19.21 3.45
C ALA A 86 -0.28 -18.66 4.88
N GLU A 87 -0.21 -19.55 5.87
CA GLU A 87 -0.41 -19.18 7.28
C GLU A 87 0.67 -18.23 7.81
N ASN A 88 1.92 -18.41 7.36
CA ASN A 88 3.03 -17.52 7.72
C ASN A 88 2.79 -16.07 7.26
N VAL A 89 2.16 -15.88 6.10
CA VAL A 89 1.83 -14.55 5.57
C VAL A 89 0.70 -13.91 6.39
N ARG A 90 -0.33 -14.69 6.73
CA ARG A 90 -1.42 -14.20 7.58
C ARG A 90 -0.92 -13.86 8.97
N ASP A 91 -0.04 -14.68 9.54
CA ASP A 91 0.56 -14.41 10.84
C ASP A 91 1.41 -13.13 10.85
N PHE A 92 2.18 -12.93 9.78
CA PHE A 92 2.99 -11.72 9.60
C PHE A 92 2.15 -10.43 9.63
N PHE A 93 1.02 -10.40 8.92
CA PHE A 93 0.13 -9.23 8.91
C PHE A 93 -0.73 -9.08 10.17
N ARG A 94 -0.84 -10.13 11.00
CA ARG A 94 -1.49 -10.02 12.31
C ARG A 94 -0.62 -9.30 13.35
N ALA A 95 0.64 -8.95 13.06
CA ALA A 95 1.48 -8.20 13.99
C ALA A 95 0.74 -6.96 14.56
N ALA A 96 0.62 -6.90 15.88
CA ALA A 96 -0.13 -5.87 16.60
C ALA A 96 0.79 -5.05 17.50
N PRO A 97 0.43 -3.79 17.80
CA PRO A 97 1.18 -2.99 18.76
C PRO A 97 1.20 -3.68 20.14
N GLY A 98 2.37 -3.68 20.77
CA GLY A 98 2.57 -4.33 22.07
C GLY A 98 1.66 -3.77 23.18
N GLY A 99 1.42 -2.45 23.16
CA GLY A 99 0.54 -1.74 24.10
C GLY A 99 1.00 -1.76 25.57
N VAL A 100 2.15 -2.38 25.85
CA VAL A 100 2.70 -2.54 27.21
C VAL A 100 4.16 -2.07 27.24
N PRO A 101 4.63 -1.47 28.35
CA PRO A 101 6.04 -1.14 28.53
C PRO A 101 6.90 -2.41 28.48
N THR A 102 8.02 -2.34 27.75
CA THR A 102 9.03 -3.39 27.73
C THR A 102 10.41 -2.82 28.02
N GLN A 103 11.21 -3.56 28.79
CA GLN A 103 12.61 -3.25 29.09
C GLN A 103 13.58 -4.19 28.36
N VAL A 104 13.05 -5.15 27.59
CA VAL A 104 13.82 -6.16 26.86
C VAL A 104 13.51 -6.03 25.38
N ALA A 105 14.53 -5.92 24.54
CA ALA A 105 14.37 -5.84 23.10
C ALA A 105 13.70 -7.12 22.55
N PHE A 106 12.81 -6.95 21.56
CA PHE A 106 12.12 -8.05 20.86
C PHE A 106 11.29 -8.99 21.74
N SER A 107 10.88 -8.56 22.94
CA SER A 107 10.11 -9.38 23.89
C SER A 107 8.58 -9.33 23.68
N GLN A 108 8.12 -8.67 22.61
CA GLN A 108 6.70 -8.50 22.32
C GLN A 108 6.34 -9.29 21.06
N ASP A 109 5.26 -10.06 21.15
CA ASP A 109 4.76 -10.94 20.11
C ASP A 109 3.27 -10.75 19.86
N ARG A 110 2.71 -9.60 20.27
CA ARG A 110 1.28 -9.30 20.13
C ARG A 110 0.80 -9.49 18.69
N ARG A 111 -0.40 -10.06 18.58
CA ARG A 111 -1.09 -10.29 17.32
C ARG A 111 -2.54 -9.83 17.46
N TRP A 112 -3.10 -9.33 16.38
CA TRP A 112 -4.53 -9.15 16.20
C TRP A 112 -5.20 -10.52 16.07
N ASP A 113 -6.43 -10.64 16.56
CA ASP A 113 -7.19 -11.88 16.41
C ASP A 113 -7.52 -12.15 14.93
N GLU A 114 -7.87 -11.09 14.19
CA GLU A 114 -8.28 -11.15 12.80
C GLU A 114 -7.63 -10.05 11.94
N LEU A 115 -7.51 -10.33 10.64
CA LEU A 115 -7.05 -9.36 9.63
C LEU A 115 -8.22 -8.53 9.11
N ASP A 116 -7.94 -7.31 8.66
CA ASP A 116 -8.93 -6.50 7.94
C ASP A 116 -8.93 -6.88 6.45
N LEU A 117 -9.95 -7.65 6.06
CA LEU A 117 -10.16 -8.12 4.69
C LEU A 117 -11.28 -7.36 3.97
N ASP A 118 -11.89 -6.36 4.60
CA ASP A 118 -13.00 -5.61 4.00
C ASP A 118 -12.48 -4.63 2.94
N ARG A 119 -12.69 -4.97 1.66
CA ARG A 119 -12.26 -4.15 0.52
C ARG A 119 -13.27 -3.08 0.12
N GLU A 120 -14.38 -2.92 0.82
CA GLU A 120 -15.37 -1.86 0.57
C GLU A 120 -15.31 -0.74 1.60
N LYS A 121 -15.29 -1.10 2.89
CA LYS A 121 -15.36 -0.13 3.99
C LYS A 121 -14.14 -0.15 4.90
N GLY A 122 -13.30 -1.17 4.81
CA GLY A 122 -12.07 -1.34 5.59
C GLY A 122 -11.01 -0.29 5.29
N VAL A 123 -9.83 -0.52 5.86
CA VAL A 123 -8.67 0.38 5.79
C VAL A 123 -8.11 0.46 4.37
N ILE A 124 -7.96 -0.69 3.72
CA ILE A 124 -7.52 -0.81 2.32
C ILE A 124 -8.70 -1.26 1.48
N ARG A 125 -9.12 -0.40 0.55
CA ARG A 125 -10.27 -0.62 -0.33
C ARG A 125 -9.87 -1.11 -1.72
N SER A 126 -10.83 -1.71 -2.41
CA SER A 126 -10.72 -2.08 -3.82
C SER A 126 -10.76 -0.85 -4.72
N ALA A 127 -10.13 -0.96 -5.88
CA ALA A 127 -10.24 0.02 -6.96
C ALA A 127 -11.69 0.23 -7.45
N ARG A 128 -12.62 -0.70 -7.16
CA ARG A 128 -14.05 -0.54 -7.45
C ARG A 128 -14.77 0.39 -6.47
N THR A 129 -14.33 0.42 -5.22
CA THR A 129 -14.92 1.18 -4.11
C THR A 129 -13.86 2.03 -3.41
N PRO A 130 -13.06 2.85 -4.13
CA PRO A 130 -11.96 3.57 -3.53
C PRO A 130 -12.46 4.76 -2.70
N PHE A 131 -11.58 5.37 -1.92
CA PHE A 131 -11.90 6.63 -1.22
C PHE A 131 -12.00 7.82 -2.19
N SER A 132 -11.19 7.81 -3.26
CA SER A 132 -11.30 8.73 -4.40
C SER A 132 -10.98 7.97 -5.68
N LYS A 133 -11.60 8.37 -6.78
CA LYS A 133 -11.32 7.82 -8.12
C LYS A 133 -10.05 8.40 -8.74
N ASP A 134 -9.64 9.58 -8.29
CA ASP A 134 -8.36 10.19 -8.60
C ASP A 134 -7.37 10.01 -7.42
N GLY A 135 -6.09 10.27 -7.70
CA GLY A 135 -4.97 10.06 -6.80
C GLY A 135 -4.73 11.21 -5.82
N GLY A 136 -5.56 12.26 -5.86
CA GLY A 136 -5.47 13.41 -4.95
C GLY A 136 -4.30 14.36 -5.20
N LEU A 137 -3.47 14.11 -6.22
CA LEU A 137 -2.40 15.02 -6.65
C LEU A 137 -2.79 15.74 -7.94
N ALA A 138 -2.65 17.05 -8.00
CA ALA A 138 -2.86 17.84 -9.20
C ALA A 138 -1.67 18.77 -9.41
N VAL A 139 -1.17 18.84 -10.65
CA VAL A 139 -0.11 19.78 -11.02
C VAL A 139 -0.77 20.95 -11.74
N LEU A 140 -0.67 22.14 -11.12
CA LEU A 140 -1.14 23.39 -11.73
C LEU A 140 -0.06 23.97 -12.62
N LYS A 141 -0.49 24.59 -13.71
CA LYS A 141 0.38 25.28 -14.67
C LYS A 141 -0.22 26.63 -15.03
N GLY A 142 0.61 27.67 -15.09
CA GLY A 142 0.15 29.00 -15.49
C GLY A 142 1.25 30.06 -15.48
N ASN A 143 0.84 31.33 -15.61
CA ASN A 143 1.75 32.47 -15.51
C ASN A 143 2.27 32.73 -14.08
N LEU A 144 1.71 32.04 -13.07
CA LEU A 144 2.10 32.14 -11.66
C LEU A 144 2.83 30.89 -11.17
N ALA A 145 2.26 29.73 -11.45
CA ALA A 145 2.85 28.40 -11.33
C ALA A 145 1.99 27.45 -12.14
#